data_AF-A0A9W5AYF9-F1
#
_entry.id   AF-A0A9W5AYF9-F1
#
_cell.length_a   1.000
_cell.length_b   1.000
_cell.length_c   1.000
_cell.angle_alpha   90.00
_cell.angle_beta   90.00
_cell.angle_gamma   90.00
#
_symmetry.space_group_name_H-M   'P 1'
#
loop_
_entity.id
_entity.type
_entity.pdbx_description
1 polymer ?
#
loop_
_entity_poly.entity_id
_entity_poly.type
_entity_poly.pdbx_seq_one_letter_code
_entity_poly.pdbx_strand_id
1 'polypeptide(L)' 'MGQKAPDDCVIPLCDNHHQHSRNAIHMMGKKPWEKKYGSQRELLEATREKLGASGLKVPGST' A
#
# COMPACT_ATOMS: atom_id res chain seq x y z
N MET A 1 16.28 15.53 1.95
CA MET A 1 14.82 15.39 2.21
C MET A 1 14.24 14.42 1.19
N GLY A 2 13.51 13.40 1.63
CA GLY A 2 12.88 12.43 0.73
C GLY A 2 11.67 13.04 0.03
N GLN A 3 11.56 12.83 -1.28
CA GLN A 3 10.38 13.22 -2.04
C GLN A 3 9.17 12.39 -1.56
N LYS A 4 8.04 13.06 -1.33
CA LYS A 4 6.77 12.40 -0.99
C LYS A 4 6.34 11.50 -2.16
N ALA A 5 5.78 10.33 -1.85
CA ALA A 5 5.19 9.48 -2.88
C ALA A 5 3.98 10.16 -3.57
N PRO A 6 3.72 9.87 -4.86
CA PRO A 6 2.51 10.29 -5.54
C PRO A 6 1.24 9.92 -4.75
N ASP A 7 0.19 10.75 -4.85
CA ASP A 7 -1.06 10.52 -4.10
C ASP A 7 -1.80 9.25 -4.56
N ASP A 8 -1.58 8.81 -5.80
CA ASP A 8 -2.13 7.59 -6.37
C ASP A 8 -1.36 6.31 -5.94
N CYS A 9 -0.27 6.47 -5.20
CA CYS A 9 0.57 5.40 -4.65
C CYS A 9 0.21 5.13 -3.17
N VAL A 10 -1.08 5.05 -2.87
CA VAL A 10 -1.61 4.81 -1.51
C VAL A 10 -2.46 3.54 -1.46
N ILE A 11 -2.24 2.71 -0.43
CA ILE A 11 -3.10 1.56 -0.16
C ILE A 11 -4.19 1.91 0.86
N PRO A 12 -5.45 1.53 0.62
CA PRO A 12 -6.49 1.69 1.63
C PRO A 12 -6.33 0.61 2.70
N LEU A 13 -6.13 1.04 3.95
CA LEU A 13 -6.06 0.16 5.11
C LEU A 13 -7.19 0.47 6.07
N CYS A 14 -7.78 -0.56 6.66
CA CYS A 14 -8.67 -0.37 7.81
C CYS A 14 -7.87 0.07 9.03
N ASP A 15 -8.56 0.62 10.02
CA ASP A 15 -7.94 1.19 11.22
C ASP A 15 -6.98 0.22 11.95
N ASN A 16 -7.37 -1.05 12.05
CA ASN A 16 -6.56 -2.12 12.64
C ASN A 16 -5.29 -2.45 11.84
N HIS A 17 -5.31 -2.32 10.52
CA HIS A 17 -4.13 -2.53 9.68
C HIS A 17 -3.33 -1.24 9.45
N HIS A 18 -3.93 -0.08 9.72
CA HIS A 18 -3.28 1.21 9.58
C HIS A 18 -2.47 1.57 10.83
N GLN A 19 -3.12 1.70 12.00
CA GLN A 19 -2.48 2.28 13.19
C GLN A 19 -2.89 1.71 14.56
N HIS A 20 -4.08 1.14 14.77
CA HIS A 20 -4.57 0.84 16.12
C HIS A 20 -4.49 -0.64 16.56
N SER A 21 -3.65 -1.46 15.93
CA SER A 21 -3.42 -2.84 16.38
C SER A 21 -1.96 -3.27 16.26
N ARG A 22 -1.58 -4.41 16.86
CA ARG A 22 -0.23 -4.99 16.67
C ARG A 22 0.06 -5.41 15.22
N ASN A 23 -0.99 -5.54 14.41
CA ASN A 23 -0.93 -5.85 12.98
C ASN A 23 -0.88 -4.59 12.10
N ALA A 24 -0.92 -3.40 12.70
CA ALA A 24 -0.90 -2.13 11.98
C ALA A 24 0.47 -1.82 11.40
N ILE A 25 0.53 -1.25 10.19
CA ILE A 25 1.79 -0.86 9.55
C ILE A 25 2.56 0.20 10.34
N HIS A 26 1.85 1.14 10.98
CA HIS A 26 2.47 2.15 11.84
C HIS A 26 3.00 1.59 13.16
N MET A 27 2.51 0.43 13.61
CA MET A 27 2.96 -0.20 14.85
C MET A 27 4.06 -1.24 14.61
N MET A 28 3.94 -2.07 13.57
CA MET A 28 4.92 -3.13 13.29
C MET A 28 6.07 -2.65 12.40
N GLY A 29 5.88 -1.58 11.64
CA GLY A 29 6.84 -1.07 10.66
C GLY A 29 6.73 -1.73 9.29
N LYS A 30 7.19 -1.01 8.25
CA LYS A 30 7.02 -1.38 6.83
C LYS A 30 7.54 -2.78 6.48
N LYS A 31 8.82 -3.08 6.75
CA LYS A 31 9.46 -4.35 6.34
C LYS A 31 8.75 -5.60 6.87
N PRO A 32 8.47 -5.73 8.18
CA PRO A 32 7.78 -6.91 8.70
C PRO A 32 6.30 -6.95 8.26
N TRP A 33 5.66 -5.78 8.06
CA TRP A 33 4.30 -5.72 7.51
C TRP A 33 4.28 -6.28 6.09
N GLU A 34 5.20 -5.83 5.22
CA GLU A 34 5.30 -6.30 3.84
C GLU A 34 5.67 -7.80 3.76
N LYS A 35 6.51 -8.31 4.67
CA LYS A 35 6.77 -9.75 4.78
C LYS A 35 5.53 -10.56 5.15
N LYS A 36 4.60 -9.99 5.92
CA LYS A 36 3.39 -10.68 6.40
C LYS A 36 2.22 -10.60 5.43
N TYR A 37 2.00 -9.43 4.82
CA TYR A 37 0.80 -9.14 4.03
C TYR A 37 1.06 -8.96 2.52
N GLY A 38 2.33 -8.93 2.09
CA GLY A 38 2.71 -8.58 0.73
C GLY A 38 3.17 -7.13 0.62
N SER A 39 3.82 -6.79 -0.49
CA SER A 39 4.33 -5.43 -0.70
C SER A 39 3.19 -4.43 -0.90
N GLN A 40 3.44 -3.16 -0.54
CA GLN A 40 2.44 -2.11 -0.75
C GLN A 40 2.05 -1.94 -2.23
N ARG A 41 2.97 -2.23 -3.17
CA ARG A 41 2.69 -2.18 -4.61
C ARG A 41 1.74 -3.29 -5.06
N GLU A 42 1.98 -4.52 -4.63
CA GLU A 42 1.10 -5.66 -4.94
C GLU A 42 -0.31 -5.43 -4.38
N LEU A 43 -0.42 -4.89 -3.17
CA LEU A 43 -1.71 -4.60 -2.55
C LEU A 43 -2.45 -3.44 -3.21
N LEU A 44 -1.72 -2.44 -3.71
CA LEU A 44 -2.29 -1.37 -4.53
C LEU A 44 -2.82 -1.91 -5.86
N GLU A 45 -2.05 -2.75 -6.55
CA GLU A 45 -2.46 -3.42 -7.79
C GLU A 45 -3.75 -4.23 -7.56
N ALA A 46 -3.76 -5.09 -6.54
CA ALA A 46 -4.92 -5.92 -6.19
C ALA A 46 -6.16 -5.08 -5.82
N THR A 47 -5.96 -3.89 -5.23
CA THR A 47 -7.06 -2.96 -4.96
C THR A 47 -7.61 -2.37 -6.25
N ARG A 48 -6.75 -1.95 -7.18
CA ARG A 48 -7.15 -1.39 -8.48
C ARG A 48 -7.90 -2.41 -9.32
N GLU A 49 -7.44 -3.67 -9.34
CA GLU A 49 -8.13 -4.77 -10.03
C GLU A 49 -9.56 -4.96 -9.51
N LYS A 50 -9.76 -4.96 -8.18
CA LYS A 50 -11.10 -5.09 -7.56
C LYS A 50 -12.04 -3.96 -7.92
N LEU A 51 -11.49 -2.75 -8.12
CA LEU A 51 -12.26 -1.58 -8.51
C LEU A 51 -12.51 -1.49 -10.02
N GLY A 52 -12.03 -2.46 -10.81
CA GLY A 52 -12.07 -2.39 -12.27
C GLY A 52 -11.21 -1.26 -12.85
N ALA A 53 -10.28 -0.72 -12.05
CA ALA A 53 -9.29 0.27 -12.45
C ALA A 53 -7.99 -0.37 -12.95
N SER A 54 -8.02 -1.67 -13.26
CA SER A 54 -6.93 -2.42 -13.88
C SER A 54 -6.52 -1.73 -15.18
N GLY A 55 -5.29 -1.23 -15.24
CA GLY A 55 -4.75 -0.50 -16.40
C GLY A 55 -4.49 1.00 -16.21
N LEU A 56 -4.70 1.57 -15.01
CA LEU A 56 -4.21 2.92 -14.71
C LEU A 56 -2.67 2.89 -14.69
N LYS A 57 -2.03 3.36 -15.77
CA LYS A 57 -0.57 3.51 -15.86
C LYS A 57 -0.10 4.39 -14.70
N VAL A 58 0.62 3.81 -13.73
CA VAL A 58 1.35 4.62 -12.75
C VAL A 58 2.46 5.38 -13.48
N PRO A 59 2.57 6.70 -13.30
CA PRO A 59 3.71 7.45 -13.83
C PRO A 59 5.00 6.87 -13.24
N GLY A 60 5.85 6.28 -14.08
CA GLY A 60 7.18 5.79 -13.68
C GLY A 60 7.37 4.27 -13.61
N SER A 61 6.40 3.45 -14.04
CA SER A 61 6.72 2.06 -14.43
C SER A 61 7.28 2.06 -15.84
N THR A 62 8.61 1.90 -15.95
CA THR A 62 9.30 1.50 -17.19
C THR A 62 8.81 0.16 -17.68
#